data_AF-A0A6V7LPE4-F1
#
_entry.id   AF-A0A6V7LPE4-F1
#
_cell.length_a   1.000
_cell.length_b   1.000
_cell.length_c   1.000
_cell.angle_alpha   90.00
_cell.angle_beta   90.00
_cell.angle_gamma   90.00
#
_symmetry.space_group_name_H-M   'P 1'
#
loop_
_entity.id
_entity.type
_entity.pdbx_description
1 polymer ?
#
loop_
_entity_poly.entity_id
_entity_poly.type
_entity_poly.pdbx_seq_one_letter_code
_entity_poly.pdbx_strand_id
1 'polypeptide(L)'
;IIEALKLLCNLIYNAPLIQLQLPKTECLKNLVKRIKDQNSKSSLKYNAGLLFDTRILFLVTALNSTTRNSLKDDVQIDVELINFLDKLSHEVKTEKNDELREKFVEVTCEVLKAVFNLYIDSDDSTDELKGRHEKLADILYKLLRAGEVSKKDDLHSHIANLLTVLPSNCLAPIAPQ
;
A
#
# COMPACT_ATOMS: atom_id res chain seq x y z
N ILE A 1 19.37 3.00 10.63
CA ILE A 1 17.93 2.65 10.53
C ILE A 1 17.65 1.69 9.38
N ILE A 2 18.06 1.98 8.14
CA ILE A 2 17.75 1.15 6.96
C ILE A 2 18.15 -0.33 7.15
N GLU A 3 19.37 -0.62 7.60
CA GLU A 3 19.82 -2.00 7.82
C GLU A 3 19.01 -2.75 8.89
N ALA A 4 18.52 -2.04 9.91
CA ALA A 4 17.64 -2.63 10.92
C ALA A 4 16.25 -2.96 10.32
N LEU A 5 15.72 -2.12 9.43
CA LEU A 5 14.46 -2.39 8.73
C LEU A 5 14.59 -3.56 7.74
N LYS A 6 15.71 -3.66 7.03
CA LYS A 6 16.04 -4.82 6.18
C LYS A 6 16.11 -6.11 7.00
N LEU A 7 16.83 -6.09 8.11
CA LEU A 7 16.91 -7.22 9.04
C LEU A 7 15.50 -7.60 9.52
N LEU A 8 14.69 -6.62 9.91
CA LEU A 8 13.34 -6.87 10.38
C LEU A 8 12.44 -7.47 9.29
N CYS A 9 12.52 -7.02 8.04
CA CYS A 9 11.83 -7.66 6.92
C CYS A 9 12.20 -9.15 6.81
N ASN A 10 13.50 -9.45 6.85
CA ASN A 10 14.00 -10.81 6.76
C ASN A 10 13.55 -11.68 7.94
N LEU A 11 13.53 -11.12 9.16
CA LEU A 11 13.05 -11.81 10.35
C LEU A 11 11.54 -12.07 10.28
N ILE A 12 10.74 -11.10 9.88
CA ILE A 12 9.29 -11.28 9.71
C ILE A 12 9.01 -12.35 8.66
N TYR A 13 9.72 -12.33 7.53
CA TYR A 13 9.52 -13.30 6.46
C TYR A 13 9.88 -14.73 6.88
N ASN A 14 11.02 -14.92 7.56
CA ASN A 14 11.56 -16.26 7.83
C ASN A 14 11.22 -16.83 9.21
N ALA A 15 10.78 -16.02 10.18
CA ALA A 15 10.56 -16.47 11.56
C ALA A 15 9.08 -16.34 11.98
N PRO A 16 8.30 -17.44 11.99
CA PRO A 16 6.90 -17.44 12.44
C PRO A 16 6.72 -16.89 13.86
N LEU A 17 7.68 -17.12 14.76
CA LEU A 17 7.65 -16.56 16.10
C LEU A 17 7.61 -15.02 16.08
N ILE A 18 8.36 -14.38 15.18
CA ILE A 18 8.35 -12.92 15.03
C ILE A 18 7.01 -12.45 14.47
N GLN A 19 6.41 -13.18 13.52
CA GLN A 19 5.08 -12.87 12.97
C GLN A 19 3.99 -12.87 14.05
N LEU A 20 4.09 -13.75 15.06
CA LEU A 20 3.17 -13.79 16.20
C LEU A 20 3.46 -12.72 17.26
N GLN A 21 4.71 -12.34 17.45
CA GLN A 21 5.13 -11.43 18.52
C GLN A 21 5.08 -9.96 18.10
N LEU A 22 5.41 -9.64 16.83
CA LEU A 22 5.47 -8.27 16.33
C LEU A 22 4.22 -7.44 16.62
N PRO A 23 2.97 -7.95 16.44
CA PRO A 23 1.76 -7.18 16.71
C PRO A 23 1.59 -6.81 18.19
N LYS A 24 2.23 -7.57 19.10
CA LYS A 24 2.22 -7.33 20.55
C LYS A 24 3.24 -6.28 20.99
N THR A 25 4.11 -5.86 20.08
CA THR A 25 5.13 -4.83 20.34
C THR A 25 4.67 -3.47 19.85
N GLU A 26 5.30 -2.41 20.36
CA GLU A 26 5.12 -1.05 19.84
C GLU A 26 5.72 -0.86 18.44
N CYS A 27 6.41 -1.86 17.87
CA CYS A 27 7.05 -1.73 16.57
C CYS A 27 6.03 -1.46 15.45
N LEU A 28 4.92 -2.21 15.42
CA LEU A 28 3.89 -2.06 14.41
C LEU A 28 3.15 -0.72 14.54
N LYS A 29 2.81 -0.31 15.77
CA LYS A 29 2.20 1.00 16.04
C LYS A 29 3.09 2.16 15.59
N ASN A 30 4.39 2.09 15.91
CA ASN A 30 5.36 3.09 15.47
C ASN A 30 5.58 3.08 13.96
N LEU A 31 5.50 1.91 13.30
CA LEU A 31 5.54 1.81 11.85
C LEU A 31 4.36 2.54 11.21
N VAL A 32 3.14 2.24 11.67
CA VAL A 32 1.91 2.92 11.19
C VAL A 32 2.00 4.42 11.40
N LYS A 33 2.47 4.86 12.58
CA LYS A 33 2.67 6.28 12.86
C LYS A 33 3.64 6.92 11.86
N ARG A 34 4.78 6.28 11.57
CA ARG A 34 5.74 6.81 10.57
C ARG A 34 5.10 6.97 9.19
N ILE A 35 4.28 6.02 8.76
CA ILE A 35 3.57 6.11 7.47
C ILE A 35 2.57 7.27 7.49
N LYS A 36 1.78 7.41 8.55
CA LYS A 36 0.85 8.54 8.75
C LYS A 36 1.58 9.89 8.76
N ASP A 37 2.74 9.98 9.41
CA ASP A 37 3.56 11.19 9.48
C ASP A 37 4.12 11.58 8.09
N GLN A 38 4.46 10.61 7.23
CA GLN A 38 4.82 10.91 5.83
C GLN A 38 3.58 11.37 5.04
N ASN A 39 2.44 10.73 5.26
CA ASN A 39 1.19 11.09 4.60
C ASN A 39 0.68 12.48 5.03
N SER A 40 1.08 12.99 6.19
CA SER A 40 0.68 14.31 6.68
C SER A 40 1.47 15.46 6.03
N LYS A 41 2.59 15.15 5.34
CA LYS A 41 3.43 16.16 4.69
C LYS A 41 2.81 16.62 3.37
N SER A 42 3.08 17.89 3.03
CA SER A 42 2.62 18.52 1.78
C SER A 42 3.29 17.96 0.53
N SER A 43 4.53 17.46 0.66
CA SER A 43 5.29 16.81 -0.42
C SER A 43 5.89 15.51 0.07
N LEU A 44 5.86 14.50 -0.81
CA LEU A 44 6.32 13.16 -0.49
C LEU A 44 7.81 13.09 -0.82
N LYS A 45 8.65 13.01 0.23
CA LYS A 45 10.10 12.89 0.04
C LYS A 45 10.50 11.42 0.12
N TYR A 46 10.98 10.90 -1.00
CA TYR A 46 11.55 9.55 -1.01
C TYR A 46 12.69 9.44 0.00
N ASN A 47 12.67 8.36 0.76
CA ASN A 47 13.79 7.89 1.54
C ASN A 47 13.74 6.36 1.58
N ALA A 48 14.89 5.70 1.67
CA ALA A 48 14.93 4.24 1.66
C ALA A 48 14.18 3.61 2.85
N GLY A 49 14.01 4.32 3.98
CA GLY A 49 13.21 3.86 5.10
C GLY A 49 11.73 3.65 4.74
N LEU A 50 11.17 4.51 3.90
CA LEU A 50 9.79 4.43 3.43
C LEU A 50 9.48 3.14 2.67
N LEU A 51 10.41 2.70 1.83
CA LEU A 51 10.29 1.44 1.09
C LEU A 51 10.23 0.24 2.06
N PHE A 52 11.10 0.22 3.06
CA PHE A 52 11.07 -0.87 4.04
C PHE A 52 9.90 -0.77 5.01
N ASP A 53 9.46 0.43 5.35
CA ASP A 53 8.26 0.62 6.18
C ASP A 53 7.02 0.04 5.48
N THR A 54 6.82 0.36 4.20
CA THR A 54 5.72 -0.18 3.39
C THR A 54 5.86 -1.69 3.15
N ARG A 55 7.09 -2.20 2.93
CA ARG A 55 7.35 -3.63 2.82
C ARG A 55 7.05 -4.39 4.11
N ILE A 56 7.40 -3.86 5.27
CA ILE A 56 7.04 -4.48 6.56
C ILE A 56 5.51 -4.54 6.69
N LEU A 57 4.80 -3.46 6.34
CA LEU A 57 3.35 -3.45 6.39
C LEU A 57 2.73 -4.50 5.46
N PHE A 58 3.26 -4.65 4.23
CA PHE A 58 2.89 -5.73 3.32
C PHE A 58 3.11 -7.12 3.96
N LEU A 59 4.29 -7.39 4.52
CA LEU A 59 4.61 -8.68 5.13
C LEU A 59 3.67 -9.00 6.30
N VAL A 60 3.42 -8.02 7.18
CA VAL A 60 2.56 -8.19 8.35
C VAL A 60 1.12 -8.47 7.94
N THR A 61 0.60 -7.75 6.96
CA THR A 61 -0.76 -7.97 6.44
C THR A 61 -0.91 -9.28 5.67
N ALA A 62 0.16 -9.78 5.05
CA ALA A 62 0.17 -11.06 4.35
C ALA A 62 0.17 -12.26 5.32
N LEU A 63 0.98 -12.19 6.39
CA LEU A 63 1.33 -13.35 7.21
C LEU A 63 0.43 -13.54 8.44
N ASN A 64 -0.33 -12.53 8.85
CA ASN A 64 -1.15 -12.59 10.06
C ASN A 64 -2.53 -11.95 9.84
N SER A 65 -3.55 -12.79 9.62
CA SER A 65 -4.93 -12.35 9.37
C SER A 65 -5.53 -11.56 10.55
N THR A 66 -5.26 -11.96 11.79
CA THR A 66 -5.71 -11.21 12.98
C THR A 66 -5.16 -9.79 12.99
N THR A 67 -3.87 -9.64 12.66
CA THR A 67 -3.22 -8.33 12.60
C THR A 67 -3.72 -7.52 11.42
N ARG A 68 -3.93 -8.17 10.26
CA ARG A 68 -4.55 -7.56 9.09
C ARG A 68 -5.92 -6.96 9.43
N ASN A 69 -6.80 -7.72 10.07
CA ASN A 69 -8.14 -7.25 10.44
C ASN A 69 -8.07 -6.11 11.44
N SER A 70 -7.25 -6.22 12.50
CA SER A 70 -7.08 -5.12 13.47
C SER A 70 -6.51 -3.84 12.82
N LEU A 71 -5.58 -3.98 11.87
CA LEU A 71 -5.05 -2.83 11.13
C LEU A 71 -6.12 -2.15 10.26
N LYS A 72 -7.03 -2.92 9.66
CA LYS A 72 -8.13 -2.40 8.84
C LYS A 72 -9.24 -1.80 9.69
N ASP A 73 -9.76 -2.57 10.64
CA ASP A 73 -11.00 -2.23 11.34
C ASP A 73 -10.75 -1.26 12.50
N ASP A 74 -9.71 -1.49 13.30
CA ASP A 74 -9.42 -0.67 14.48
C ASP A 74 -8.60 0.58 14.14
N VAL A 75 -7.59 0.42 13.27
CA VAL A 75 -6.61 1.48 12.96
C VAL A 75 -6.97 2.27 11.70
N GLN A 76 -7.85 1.72 10.85
CA GLN A 76 -8.24 2.27 9.55
C GLN A 76 -7.04 2.61 8.67
N ILE A 77 -6.06 1.69 8.64
CA ILE A 77 -4.82 1.90 7.88
C ILE A 77 -5.07 1.97 6.38
N ASP A 78 -6.11 1.30 5.89
CA ASP A 78 -6.53 1.30 4.49
C ASP A 78 -6.81 2.72 3.99
N VAL A 79 -7.48 3.55 4.79
CA VAL A 79 -7.76 4.95 4.47
C VAL A 79 -6.46 5.73 4.25
N GLU A 80 -5.49 5.53 5.12
CA GLU A 80 -4.18 6.16 5.01
C GLU A 80 -3.41 5.68 3.78
N LEU A 81 -3.44 4.38 3.50
CA LEU A 81 -2.75 3.81 2.34
C LEU A 81 -3.38 4.25 1.03
N ILE A 82 -4.72 4.39 0.95
CA ILE A 82 -5.41 4.92 -0.22
C ILE A 82 -5.01 6.38 -0.45
N ASN A 83 -4.99 7.21 0.59
CA ASN A 83 -4.51 8.58 0.50
C ASN A 83 -3.03 8.65 0.08
N PHE A 84 -2.22 7.72 0.59
CA PHE A 84 -0.81 7.64 0.28
C PHE A 84 -0.58 7.20 -1.18
N LEU A 85 -1.38 6.27 -1.71
CA LEU A 85 -1.38 5.89 -3.13
C LEU A 85 -1.74 7.06 -4.03
N ASP A 86 -2.72 7.89 -3.67
CA ASP A 86 -3.09 9.08 -4.46
C ASP A 86 -1.88 10.03 -4.59
N LYS A 87 -1.16 10.27 -3.49
CA LYS A 87 0.07 11.07 -3.50
C LYS A 87 1.17 10.42 -4.33
N LEU A 88 1.40 9.12 -4.15
CA LEU A 88 2.38 8.38 -4.95
C LEU A 88 2.05 8.42 -6.44
N SER A 89 0.77 8.35 -6.82
CA SER A 89 0.33 8.46 -8.21
C SER A 89 0.68 9.81 -8.82
N HIS A 90 0.59 10.89 -8.03
CA HIS A 90 1.04 12.21 -8.45
C HIS A 90 2.57 12.22 -8.65
N GLU A 91 3.34 11.75 -7.67
CA GLU A 91 4.81 11.73 -7.76
C GLU A 91 5.31 10.90 -8.96
N VAL A 92 4.75 9.70 -9.17
CA VAL A 92 5.11 8.84 -10.32
C VAL A 92 4.82 9.54 -11.65
N LYS A 93 3.76 10.35 -11.72
CA LYS A 93 3.39 11.08 -12.93
C LYS A 93 4.23 12.34 -13.16
N THR A 94 4.59 13.08 -12.10
CA THR A 94 5.22 14.40 -12.21
C THR A 94 6.73 14.40 -12.03
N GLU A 95 7.30 13.37 -11.40
CA GLU A 95 8.74 13.26 -11.19
C GLU A 95 9.48 13.17 -12.52
N LYS A 96 10.48 14.03 -12.69
CA LYS A 96 11.29 14.15 -13.91
C LYS A 96 12.58 13.33 -13.83
N ASN A 97 13.05 13.03 -12.63
CA ASN A 97 14.20 12.17 -12.42
C ASN A 97 13.77 10.70 -12.50
N ASP A 98 14.21 10.01 -13.55
CA ASP A 98 13.82 8.61 -13.79
C ASP A 98 14.17 7.70 -12.62
N GLU A 99 15.37 7.80 -12.03
CA GLU A 99 15.77 6.96 -10.89
C GLU A 99 14.88 7.17 -9.67
N LEU A 100 14.45 8.41 -9.43
CA LEU A 100 13.57 8.75 -8.32
C LEU A 100 12.13 8.32 -8.60
N ARG A 101 11.67 8.47 -9.84
CA ARG A 101 10.38 7.96 -10.29
C ARG A 101 10.28 6.45 -10.11
N GLU A 102 11.32 5.70 -10.48
CA GLU A 102 11.38 4.24 -10.26
C GLU A 102 11.29 3.89 -8.77
N LYS A 103 11.96 4.64 -7.90
CA LYS A 103 11.86 4.46 -6.45
C LYS A 103 10.44 4.70 -5.93
N PHE A 104 9.71 5.66 -6.48
CA PHE A 104 8.29 5.85 -6.16
C PHE A 104 7.42 4.71 -6.68
N VAL A 105 7.70 4.17 -7.86
CA VAL A 105 7.02 2.96 -8.39
C VAL A 105 7.24 1.78 -7.45
N GLU A 106 8.45 1.56 -6.94
CA GLU A 106 8.72 0.48 -5.98
C GLU A 106 7.91 0.61 -4.69
N VAL A 107 7.84 1.82 -4.11
CA VAL A 107 7.01 2.10 -2.93
C VAL A 107 5.52 1.89 -3.27
N THR A 108 5.07 2.34 -4.44
CA THR A 108 3.70 2.15 -4.92
C THR A 108 3.34 0.67 -4.97
N CYS A 109 4.20 -0.18 -5.51
CA CYS A 109 3.99 -1.63 -5.56
C CYS A 109 3.88 -2.24 -4.15
N GLU A 110 4.73 -1.84 -3.19
CA GLU A 110 4.61 -2.32 -1.80
C GLU A 110 3.28 -1.91 -1.16
N VAL A 111 2.83 -0.67 -1.40
CA VAL A 111 1.54 -0.19 -0.88
C VAL A 111 0.37 -0.92 -1.55
N LEU A 112 0.38 -1.10 -2.87
CA LEU A 112 -0.66 -1.85 -3.59
C LEU A 112 -0.81 -3.28 -3.04
N LYS A 113 0.31 -3.97 -2.76
CA LYS A 113 0.29 -5.29 -2.15
C LYS A 113 -0.30 -5.28 -0.73
N ALA A 114 0.06 -4.30 0.08
CA ALA A 114 -0.50 -4.16 1.44
C ALA A 114 -2.01 -3.86 1.40
N VAL A 115 -2.46 -3.00 0.50
CA VAL A 115 -3.89 -2.70 0.29
C VAL A 115 -4.61 -3.96 -0.19
N PHE A 116 -4.09 -4.68 -1.19
CA PHE A 116 -4.67 -5.94 -1.65
C PHE A 116 -4.89 -6.93 -0.51
N ASN A 117 -3.87 -7.12 0.35
CA ASN A 117 -4.02 -7.99 1.51
C ASN A 117 -5.17 -7.53 2.41
N LEU A 118 -5.32 -6.23 2.67
CA LEU A 118 -6.41 -5.69 3.51
C LEU A 118 -7.81 -5.94 2.91
N TYR A 119 -7.93 -6.10 1.59
CA TYR A 119 -9.22 -6.24 0.90
C TYR A 119 -9.55 -7.68 0.46
N ILE A 120 -8.57 -8.60 0.39
CA ILE A 120 -8.79 -9.94 -0.19
C ILE A 120 -9.83 -10.78 0.56
N ASP A 121 -9.94 -10.63 1.89
CA ASP A 121 -10.84 -11.42 2.75
C ASP A 121 -11.91 -10.58 3.43
N SER A 122 -12.09 -9.32 3.02
CA SER A 122 -13.03 -8.41 3.70
C SER A 122 -14.40 -8.41 3.04
N ASP A 123 -15.46 -8.60 3.83
CA ASP A 123 -16.84 -8.43 3.37
C ASP A 123 -17.20 -6.93 3.34
N ASP A 124 -16.68 -6.25 2.33
CA ASP A 124 -16.80 -4.79 2.18
C ASP A 124 -18.03 -4.40 1.34
N SER A 125 -19.10 -5.18 1.41
CA SER A 125 -20.33 -4.98 0.62
C SER A 125 -21.20 -3.79 1.08
N THR A 126 -20.75 -3.02 2.09
CA THR A 126 -21.50 -1.91 2.67
C THR A 126 -21.35 -0.60 1.89
N ASP A 127 -22.43 0.20 1.84
CA ASP A 127 -22.43 1.51 1.17
C ASP A 127 -21.42 2.50 1.78
N GLU A 128 -21.05 2.34 3.06
CA GLU A 128 -20.04 3.16 3.74
C GLU A 128 -18.64 3.01 3.13
N LEU A 129 -18.37 1.89 2.48
CA LEU A 129 -17.09 1.57 1.84
C LEU A 129 -17.06 1.95 0.36
N LYS A 130 -18.23 2.16 -0.25
CA LYS A 130 -18.37 2.50 -1.67
C LYS A 130 -17.51 3.69 -2.08
N GLY A 131 -17.57 4.79 -1.33
CA GLY A 131 -16.76 5.98 -1.64
C GLY A 131 -15.25 5.72 -1.55
N ARG A 132 -14.81 4.82 -0.67
CA ARG A 132 -13.40 4.40 -0.58
C ARG A 132 -13.00 3.56 -1.78
N HIS A 133 -13.83 2.61 -2.19
CA HIS A 133 -13.59 1.79 -3.37
C HIS A 133 -13.56 2.60 -4.67
N GLU A 134 -14.49 3.54 -4.85
CA GLU A 134 -14.51 4.44 -6.02
C GLU A 134 -13.25 5.31 -6.08
N LYS A 135 -12.84 5.87 -4.92
CA LYS A 135 -11.57 6.61 -4.84
C LYS A 135 -10.38 5.74 -5.20
N LEU A 136 -10.32 4.51 -4.68
CA LEU A 136 -9.25 3.59 -4.99
C LEU A 136 -9.24 3.21 -6.48
N ALA A 137 -10.40 2.96 -7.09
CA ALA A 137 -10.52 2.67 -8.52
C ALA A 137 -10.00 3.85 -9.39
N ASP A 138 -10.33 5.09 -9.04
CA ASP A 138 -9.80 6.29 -9.71
C ASP A 138 -8.27 6.39 -9.60
N ILE A 139 -7.70 6.11 -8.42
CA ILE A 139 -6.24 6.11 -8.21
C ILE A 139 -5.57 5.01 -9.05
N LEU A 140 -6.15 3.82 -9.08
CA LEU A 140 -5.65 2.70 -9.91
C LEU A 140 -5.67 3.06 -11.38
N TYR A 141 -6.73 3.73 -11.85
CA TYR A 141 -6.81 4.23 -13.22
C TYR A 141 -5.73 5.27 -13.55
N LYS A 142 -5.46 6.21 -12.63
CA LYS A 142 -4.37 7.19 -12.78
C LYS A 142 -3.02 6.49 -12.88
N LEU A 143 -2.78 5.45 -12.08
CA LEU A 143 -1.53 4.67 -12.08
C LEU A 143 -1.36 3.84 -13.37
N LEU A 144 -2.43 3.26 -13.94
CA LEU A 144 -2.39 2.60 -15.25
C LEU A 144 -1.99 3.54 -16.39
N ARG A 145 -2.22 4.85 -16.19
CA ARG A 145 -1.87 5.92 -17.12
C ARG A 145 -0.57 6.63 -16.75
N ALA A 146 0.13 6.18 -15.71
CA ALA A 146 1.51 6.57 -15.51
C ALA A 146 2.29 6.10 -16.75
N GLY A 147 3.13 6.97 -17.31
CA GLY A 147 3.82 6.71 -18.58
C GLY A 147 4.77 5.51 -18.54
N GLU A 148 5.71 5.45 -19.47
CA GLU A 148 6.72 4.38 -19.45
C GLU A 148 7.55 4.40 -18.16
N VAL A 149 7.48 3.30 -17.41
CA VAL A 149 8.25 2.99 -16.19
C VAL A 149 8.86 1.60 -16.33
N SER A 150 10.03 1.36 -15.74
CA SER A 150 10.80 0.12 -15.98
C SER A 150 10.08 -1.15 -15.50
N LYS A 151 9.32 -1.05 -14.40
CA LYS A 151 8.55 -2.15 -13.79
C LYS A 151 7.05 -2.06 -14.11
N LYS A 152 6.71 -1.63 -15.33
CA LYS A 152 5.32 -1.43 -15.76
C LYS A 152 4.46 -2.68 -15.61
N ASP A 153 4.98 -3.84 -15.99
CA ASP A 153 4.26 -5.10 -15.90
C ASP A 153 3.97 -5.51 -14.44
N ASP A 154 4.94 -5.33 -13.54
CA ASP A 154 4.74 -5.58 -12.10
C ASP A 154 3.70 -4.62 -11.50
N LEU A 155 3.79 -3.33 -11.84
CA LEU A 155 2.83 -2.33 -11.40
C LEU A 155 1.42 -2.68 -11.88
N HIS A 156 1.25 -2.98 -13.17
CA HIS A 156 -0.03 -3.35 -13.77
C HIS A 156 -0.58 -4.65 -13.16
N SER A 157 0.26 -5.63 -12.87
CA SER A 157 -0.12 -6.88 -12.20
C SER A 157 -0.69 -6.62 -10.81
N HIS A 158 -0.03 -5.77 -10.01
CA HIS A 158 -0.54 -5.39 -8.68
C HIS A 158 -1.82 -4.56 -8.74
N ILE A 159 -1.96 -3.68 -9.75
CA ILE A 159 -3.21 -2.95 -9.99
C ILE A 159 -4.33 -3.92 -10.33
N ALA A 160 -4.10 -4.84 -11.27
CA ALA A 160 -5.08 -5.84 -11.68
C ALA A 160 -5.54 -6.69 -10.49
N ASN A 161 -4.61 -7.17 -9.65
CA ASN A 161 -4.95 -7.90 -8.43
C ASN A 161 -5.87 -7.09 -7.52
N LEU A 162 -5.58 -5.80 -7.31
CA LEU A 162 -6.42 -4.97 -6.45
C LEU A 162 -7.81 -4.73 -7.06
N LEU A 163 -7.92 -4.60 -8.38
CA LEU A 163 -9.23 -4.50 -9.04
C LEU A 163 -10.09 -5.75 -8.86
N THR A 164 -9.50 -6.94 -8.72
CA THR A 164 -10.27 -8.18 -8.51
C THR A 164 -10.95 -8.27 -7.14
N VAL A 165 -10.48 -7.50 -6.16
CA VAL A 165 -11.04 -7.50 -4.80
C VAL A 165 -11.96 -6.30 -4.55
N LEU A 166 -12.13 -5.40 -5.53
CA LEU A 166 -13.09 -4.29 -5.44
C LEU A 166 -14.48 -4.71 -5.93
N PRO A 167 -15.57 -4.19 -5.31
CA PRO A 167 -16.91 -4.38 -5.83
C PRO A 167 -17.05 -3.84 -7.26
N SER A 168 -17.71 -4.61 -8.14
CA SER A 168 -17.83 -4.30 -9.57
C SER A 168 -18.57 -2.99 -9.86
N ASN A 169 -19.50 -2.59 -8.99
CA ASN A 169 -20.22 -1.31 -9.09
C ASN A 169 -19.31 -0.07 -8.86
N CYS A 170 -18.10 -0.25 -8.33
CA CYS A 170 -17.14 0.82 -8.09
C CYS A 170 -16.13 1.00 -9.25
N LEU A 171 -16.17 0.13 -10.26
CA LEU A 171 -15.21 0.10 -11.37
C LEU A 171 -15.59 0.99 -12.57
N ALA A 172 -16.67 1.77 -12.43
CA ALA A 172 -17.11 2.71 -13.46
C ALA A 172 -16.00 3.66 -13.98
N PRO A 173 -15.05 4.16 -13.15
CA PRO A 173 -13.95 5.00 -13.63
C PRO A 173 -13.00 4.30 -14.64
N ILE A 174 -12.98 2.97 -14.66
CA ILE A 174 -12.05 2.17 -15.48
C ILE A 174 -12.75 1.62 -16.73
N ALA A 175 -14.08 1.51 -16.71
CA ALA A 175 -14.85 1.01 -17.85
C ALA A 175 -14.67 1.96 -19.08
N PRO A 176 -14.43 1.41 -20.28
CA PRO A 176 -14.44 2.22 -21.49
C PRO A 176 -15.83 2.85 -21.67
N GLN A 177 -15.87 4.17 -21.82
CA GLN A 177 -17.08 4.90 -22.25
C GLN A 177 -17.34 4.65 -23.74
#